data_AF-A0A173TVC9-F1
#
_entry.id   AF-A0A173TVC9-F1
#
_cell.length_a   1.000
_cell.length_b   1.000
_cell.length_c   1.000
_cell.angle_alpha   90.00
_cell.angle_beta   90.00
_cell.angle_gamma   90.00
#
_symmetry.space_group_name_H-M   'P 1'
#
loop_
_entity.id
_entity.type
_entity.pdbx_description
1 polymer ?
#
loop_
_entity_poly.entity_id
_entity_poly.type
_entity_poly.pdbx_seq_one_letter_code
_entity_poly.pdbx_strand_id
1 'polypeptide(L)'
;MNGPAAPKDPEKKRPYFYIMKDKEIFGAKQEDGSAIHFIYESDGRLINSAQIVGNITDENMLRLLETVEGFGKLVHSIGVSVETDNPKEEMEFIFQMYGKKDLYGGGTNLRCSLTGDGMERRIYLSDYTWTEDDYIPGQIKFIMSAPEKMGKASVRFYLNDGYTAPEEVEEEAVDTKSERYCTMIERSLMNLGNTYRIRKAIEKARAGKEVTLAYIGGSITQGAGATPINTECYAYKSYQLFKSRFAMRDNVKFVKAGVGGTPSELGMLRFDRDVLRDGEKPDIVVVEFAVNDEGDETKGDCYESLVRKILKLDWNPAVVLLFSVFANDWNLQDRLSPVGRLYDLPMVSIKDTVVEQFTKKPNEGRVLTKNQFFYDMFHPSNLGHTIMADCLQYLFERCDLSEHARLDAFESGLTEEGMLAQQLQMKPAIGKSFEHVRLLDKKDVYAGAQIDAGGFCATDDQLQSVEMDDRLELTPEFPYNWMYDATMTENAVFTIRIHCKALVLIFKDSGEVDVGKAYVDVDGERRMTADPHINNWQHCNAMIVFNEDESADHTVRIEVAEEDRDKKFTILGFGYVL
;
A
#
# COMPACT_ATOMS: atom_id res chain seq x y z
N MET A 1 -27.72 45.78 36.31
CA MET A 1 -27.36 44.50 35.69
C MET A 1 -27.57 44.65 34.20
N ASN A 2 -26.49 44.73 33.41
CA ASN A 2 -26.60 44.65 31.96
C ASN A 2 -26.59 43.17 31.59
N GLY A 3 -27.66 42.70 30.93
CA GLY A 3 -27.71 41.34 30.40
C GLY A 3 -26.60 41.09 29.36
N PRO A 4 -26.31 39.83 29.02
CA PRO A 4 -25.30 39.50 28.02
C PRO A 4 -25.70 40.13 26.68
N ALA A 5 -24.81 40.98 26.14
CA ALA A 5 -24.94 41.52 24.80
C ALA A 5 -24.54 40.42 23.80
N ALA A 6 -25.42 40.13 22.83
CA ALA A 6 -25.09 39.24 21.72
C ALA A 6 -23.84 39.76 20.98
N PRO A 7 -22.94 38.88 20.51
CA PRO A 7 -21.77 39.29 19.73
C PRO A 7 -22.19 40.15 18.54
N LYS A 8 -21.42 41.21 18.27
CA LYS A 8 -21.59 42.08 17.11
C LYS A 8 -21.15 41.32 15.85
N ASP A 9 -22.06 41.28 14.88
CA ASP A 9 -22.01 40.69 13.55
C ASP A 9 -21.69 39.18 13.48
N PRO A 10 -22.65 38.32 13.07
CA PRO A 10 -22.33 36.94 12.74
C PRO A 10 -21.32 36.93 11.59
N GLU A 11 -20.27 36.14 11.73
CA GLU A 11 -19.26 35.94 10.69
C GLU A 11 -19.96 35.59 9.37
N LYS A 12 -19.61 36.28 8.28
CA LYS A 12 -20.19 36.08 6.95
C LYS A 12 -20.10 34.58 6.62
N LYS A 13 -21.24 33.93 6.34
CA LYS A 13 -21.26 32.53 5.90
C LYS A 13 -20.48 32.41 4.59
N ARG A 14 -19.22 31.98 4.67
CA ARG A 14 -18.35 31.76 3.51
C ARG A 14 -18.64 30.41 2.87
N PRO A 15 -18.57 30.28 1.53
CA PRO A 15 -18.54 28.98 0.87
C PRO A 15 -17.37 28.13 1.42
N TYR A 16 -17.55 26.81 1.48
CA TYR A 16 -16.53 25.88 1.93
C TYR A 16 -16.64 24.54 1.22
N PHE A 17 -15.55 23.78 1.20
CA PHE A 17 -15.56 22.37 0.81
C PHE A 17 -14.68 21.56 1.77
N TYR A 18 -15.00 20.28 1.95
CA TYR A 18 -14.18 19.37 2.75
C TYR A 18 -13.01 18.83 1.94
N ILE A 19 -11.87 18.66 2.60
CA ILE A 19 -10.78 17.81 2.12
C ILE A 19 -10.73 16.48 2.89
N MET A 20 -11.34 16.45 4.07
CA MET A 20 -11.48 15.26 4.91
C MET A 20 -12.85 15.36 5.59
N LYS A 21 -13.66 14.31 5.53
CA LYS A 21 -14.97 14.29 6.18
C LYS A 21 -15.21 12.94 6.84
N ASP A 22 -15.43 12.99 8.15
CA ASP A 22 -15.78 11.86 9.03
C ASP A 22 -14.83 10.67 8.90
N LYS A 23 -13.54 10.95 8.68
CA LYS A 23 -12.49 9.94 8.51
C LYS A 23 -11.91 9.54 9.86
N GLU A 24 -11.67 8.25 10.03
CA GLU A 24 -11.00 7.74 11.22
C GLU A 24 -9.57 8.29 11.33
N ILE A 25 -9.18 8.62 12.56
CA ILE A 25 -7.81 8.96 12.95
C ILE A 25 -7.38 8.07 14.11
N PHE A 26 -6.08 7.77 14.16
CA PHE A 26 -5.47 6.92 15.18
C PHE A 26 -4.12 7.47 15.60
N GLY A 27 -3.93 7.65 16.91
CA GLY A 27 -2.68 8.12 17.49
C GLY A 27 -1.60 7.03 17.42
N ALA A 28 -0.94 6.88 16.27
CA ALA A 28 0.15 5.93 16.12
C ALA A 28 1.35 6.36 16.96
N LYS A 29 1.92 5.41 17.70
CA LYS A 29 3.08 5.67 18.56
C LYS A 29 4.31 5.96 17.70
N GLN A 30 4.95 7.09 17.95
CA GLN A 30 6.20 7.50 17.33
C GLN A 30 7.41 7.09 18.19
N GLU A 31 8.61 7.15 17.62
CA GLU A 31 9.87 6.83 18.33
C GLU A 31 10.11 7.72 19.54
N ASP A 32 9.75 9.01 19.44
CA ASP A 32 9.87 9.98 20.53
C ASP A 32 8.79 9.82 21.62
N GLY A 33 7.90 8.84 21.45
CA GLY A 33 6.78 8.54 22.35
C GLY A 33 5.53 9.37 22.10
N SER A 34 5.54 10.30 21.14
CA SER A 34 4.34 11.02 20.73
C SER A 34 3.33 10.09 20.05
N ALA A 35 2.07 10.54 20.00
CA ALA A 35 0.97 9.83 19.35
C ALA A 35 0.46 10.69 18.20
N ILE A 36 0.80 10.31 16.97
CA ILE A 36 0.53 11.15 15.80
C ILE A 36 -0.23 10.35 14.75
N HIS A 37 -1.24 10.98 14.17
CA HIS A 37 -1.85 10.54 12.92
C HIS A 37 -1.41 11.46 11.78
N PHE A 38 -0.82 10.90 10.73
CA PHE A 38 -0.36 11.64 9.56
C PHE A 38 -1.31 11.46 8.38
N ILE A 39 -1.57 12.54 7.66
CA ILE A 39 -2.28 12.51 6.37
C ILE A 39 -1.47 13.36 5.39
N TYR A 40 -0.99 12.74 4.32
CA TYR A 40 -0.20 13.44 3.31
C TYR A 40 -1.11 14.15 2.32
N GLU A 41 -0.80 15.42 2.05
CA GLU A 41 -1.57 16.28 1.15
C GLU A 41 -0.76 16.69 -0.10
N SER A 42 0.54 16.35 -0.14
CA SER A 42 1.43 16.54 -1.30
C SER A 42 1.16 15.54 -2.45
N ASP A 43 1.82 15.78 -3.59
CA ASP A 43 1.81 14.92 -4.79
C ASP A 43 0.41 14.67 -5.37
N GLY A 44 -0.41 15.72 -5.39
CA GLY A 44 -1.76 15.68 -5.92
C GLY A 44 -2.83 15.15 -4.95
N ARG A 45 -2.45 14.70 -3.75
CA ARG A 45 -3.40 14.20 -2.73
C ARG A 45 -4.40 15.28 -2.32
N LEU A 46 -3.96 16.51 -2.04
CA LEU A 46 -4.87 17.61 -1.67
C LEU A 46 -5.90 17.94 -2.76
N ILE A 47 -5.45 17.93 -4.01
CA ILE A 47 -6.30 18.17 -5.17
C ILE A 47 -7.34 17.07 -5.27
N ASN A 48 -6.91 15.82 -5.11
CA ASN A 48 -7.81 14.68 -5.14
C ASN A 48 -8.80 14.68 -3.97
N SER A 49 -8.36 15.03 -2.76
CA SER A 49 -9.21 15.24 -1.59
C SER A 49 -10.29 16.30 -1.86
N ALA A 50 -9.93 17.42 -2.48
CA ALA A 50 -10.89 18.45 -2.89
C ALA A 50 -11.89 17.93 -3.95
N GLN A 51 -11.46 17.07 -4.86
CA GLN A 51 -12.33 16.47 -5.88
C GLN A 51 -13.28 15.41 -5.29
N ILE A 52 -12.78 14.50 -4.45
CA ILE A 52 -13.54 13.36 -3.93
C ILE A 52 -14.46 13.77 -2.78
N VAL A 53 -13.91 14.51 -1.81
CA VAL A 53 -14.62 14.87 -0.58
C VAL A 53 -15.33 16.21 -0.75
N GLY A 54 -14.66 17.16 -1.40
CA GLY A 54 -15.17 18.50 -1.63
C GLY A 54 -16.04 18.65 -2.89
N ASN A 55 -16.08 17.64 -3.76
CA ASN A 55 -16.77 17.66 -5.06
C ASN A 55 -16.36 18.85 -5.95
N ILE A 56 -15.13 19.33 -5.82
CA ILE A 56 -14.61 20.46 -6.60
C ILE A 56 -14.27 20.00 -8.02
N THR A 57 -14.90 20.64 -9.01
CA THR A 57 -14.66 20.41 -10.45
C THR A 57 -14.07 21.63 -11.16
N ASP A 58 -13.93 22.77 -10.47
CA ASP A 58 -13.32 23.97 -11.04
C ASP A 58 -11.80 23.81 -11.10
N GLU A 59 -11.28 23.60 -12.31
CA GLU A 59 -9.86 23.42 -12.60
C GLU A 59 -8.98 24.59 -12.13
N ASN A 60 -9.51 25.82 -12.09
CA ASN A 60 -8.74 26.95 -11.57
C ASN A 60 -8.60 26.86 -10.05
N MET A 61 -9.66 26.48 -9.34
CA MET A 61 -9.58 26.24 -7.89
C MET A 61 -8.63 25.10 -7.56
N LEU A 62 -8.68 23.99 -8.32
CA LEU A 62 -7.79 22.85 -8.12
C LEU A 62 -6.32 23.23 -8.30
N ARG A 63 -5.98 23.98 -9.35
CA ARG A 63 -4.60 24.47 -9.58
C ARG A 63 -4.10 25.39 -8.47
N LEU A 64 -4.99 26.16 -7.83
CA LEU A 64 -4.59 27.01 -6.71
C LEU A 64 -4.11 26.18 -5.51
N LEU A 65 -4.53 24.93 -5.36
CA LEU A 65 -4.08 24.06 -4.26
C LEU A 65 -2.65 23.51 -4.45
N GLU A 66 -2.03 23.68 -5.63
CA GLU A 66 -0.68 23.17 -5.94
C GLU A 66 0.43 23.93 -5.21
N THR A 67 0.19 25.17 -4.79
CA THR A 67 1.23 26.07 -4.25
C THR A 67 0.74 26.81 -3.02
N VAL A 68 1.65 27.24 -2.14
CA VAL A 68 1.29 28.04 -0.96
C VAL A 68 0.67 29.39 -1.36
N GLU A 69 1.17 30.04 -2.41
CA GLU A 69 0.59 31.30 -2.91
C GLU A 69 -0.85 31.10 -3.42
N GLY A 70 -1.07 30.05 -4.22
CA GLY A 70 -2.41 29.71 -4.71
C GLY A 70 -3.35 29.34 -3.56
N PHE A 71 -2.86 28.56 -2.60
CA PHE A 71 -3.59 28.16 -1.42
C PHE A 71 -4.07 29.38 -0.63
N GLY A 72 -3.19 30.36 -0.39
CA GLY A 72 -3.54 31.61 0.28
C GLY A 72 -4.52 32.50 -0.51
N LYS A 73 -4.54 32.40 -1.85
CA LYS A 73 -5.54 33.08 -2.69
C LYS A 73 -6.92 32.43 -2.57
N LEU A 74 -6.98 31.11 -2.58
CA LEU A 74 -8.23 30.34 -2.54
C LEU A 74 -8.83 30.28 -1.13
N VAL A 75 -8.03 29.91 -0.15
CA VAL A 75 -8.45 29.57 1.20
C VAL A 75 -8.37 30.80 2.11
N HIS A 76 -9.46 31.08 2.82
CA HIS A 76 -9.55 32.10 3.85
C HIS A 76 -9.16 31.53 5.23
N SER A 77 -9.69 30.35 5.54
CA SER A 77 -9.56 29.73 6.86
C SER A 77 -9.85 28.24 6.80
N ILE A 78 -9.18 27.47 7.65
CA ILE A 78 -9.37 26.02 7.81
C ILE A 78 -10.33 25.80 8.98
N GLY A 79 -11.38 25.00 8.77
CA GLY A 79 -12.25 24.49 9.82
C GLY A 79 -11.87 23.04 10.13
N VAL A 80 -11.69 22.72 11.41
CA VAL A 80 -11.31 21.39 11.89
C VAL A 80 -12.23 20.99 13.04
N SER A 81 -12.78 19.78 13.00
CA SER A 81 -13.51 19.18 14.12
C SER A 81 -13.05 17.74 14.32
N VAL A 82 -12.97 17.30 15.57
CA VAL A 82 -12.66 15.91 15.91
C VAL A 82 -13.64 15.42 16.97
N GLU A 83 -14.16 14.22 16.75
CA GLU A 83 -14.98 13.47 17.70
C GLU A 83 -14.21 12.26 18.21
N THR A 84 -14.21 12.04 19.52
CA THR A 84 -13.61 10.87 20.16
C THR A 84 -14.55 10.32 21.23
N ASP A 85 -14.25 9.13 21.76
CA ASP A 85 -15.01 8.55 22.88
C ASP A 85 -14.94 9.40 24.17
N ASN A 86 -13.91 10.25 24.29
CA ASN A 86 -13.77 11.19 25.39
C ASN A 86 -13.83 12.64 24.87
N PRO A 87 -14.97 13.33 25.00
CA PRO A 87 -15.13 14.71 24.51
C PRO A 87 -14.12 15.72 25.09
N LYS A 88 -13.49 15.41 26.23
CA LYS A 88 -12.48 16.27 26.86
C LYS A 88 -11.05 15.94 26.46
N GLU A 89 -10.85 14.97 25.58
CA GLU A 89 -9.53 14.61 25.08
C GLU A 89 -8.94 15.78 24.29
N GLU A 90 -7.78 16.25 24.73
CA GLU A 90 -7.06 17.35 24.09
C GLU A 90 -6.16 16.79 22.98
N MET A 91 -6.09 17.53 21.88
CA MET A 91 -5.22 17.22 20.75
C MET A 91 -4.77 18.49 20.03
N GLU A 92 -3.66 18.40 19.31
CA GLU A 92 -3.17 19.46 18.44
C GLU A 92 -3.37 19.05 16.97
N PHE A 93 -3.96 19.95 16.19
CA PHE A 93 -4.02 19.83 14.74
C PHE A 93 -2.94 20.70 14.14
N ILE A 94 -2.25 20.18 13.13
CA ILE A 94 -1.27 20.92 12.33
C ILE A 94 -1.56 20.68 10.86
N PHE A 95 -1.77 21.76 10.10
CA PHE A 95 -1.66 21.74 8.64
C PHE A 95 -0.28 22.32 8.28
N GLN A 96 0.63 21.45 7.85
CA GLN A 96 2.01 21.79 7.55
C GLN A 96 2.17 22.12 6.05
N MET A 97 2.79 23.26 5.77
CA MET A 97 3.42 23.51 4.48
C MET A 97 4.82 22.87 4.48
N TYR A 98 5.20 22.22 3.39
CA TYR A 98 6.56 21.73 3.23
C TYR A 98 7.53 22.86 2.87
N GLY A 99 8.76 22.73 3.36
CA GLY A 99 9.85 23.65 3.08
C GLY A 99 10.53 23.36 1.74
N LYS A 100 11.18 24.38 1.16
CA LYS A 100 12.03 24.22 -0.04
C LYS A 100 13.36 23.55 0.29
N LYS A 101 13.89 23.81 1.49
CA LYS A 101 15.21 23.31 1.93
C LYS A 101 15.13 22.02 2.71
N ASP A 102 14.11 21.91 3.55
CA ASP A 102 13.80 20.73 4.36
C ASP A 102 12.31 20.47 4.21
N LEU A 103 11.97 19.41 3.48
CA LEU A 103 10.60 19.11 3.13
C LEU A 103 9.75 18.86 4.40
N TYR A 104 10.28 18.13 5.37
CA TYR A 104 9.52 17.63 6.52
C TYR A 104 9.71 18.46 7.81
N GLY A 105 10.86 19.13 7.97
CA GLY A 105 11.16 20.00 9.11
C GLY A 105 11.03 21.50 8.84
N GLY A 106 10.91 21.91 7.57
CA GLY A 106 10.72 23.29 7.14
C GLY A 106 9.25 23.71 6.98
N GLY A 107 9.07 24.90 6.41
CA GLY A 107 7.75 25.49 6.10
C GLY A 107 6.90 25.92 7.31
N THR A 108 5.79 26.59 7.01
CA THR A 108 4.84 27.14 7.98
C THR A 108 3.89 26.06 8.50
N ASN A 109 3.73 25.99 9.82
CA ASN A 109 2.79 25.12 10.49
C ASN A 109 1.55 25.91 10.95
N LEU A 110 0.40 25.64 10.34
CA LEU A 110 -0.89 26.20 10.74
C LEU A 110 -1.50 25.33 11.83
N ARG A 111 -1.65 25.84 13.06
CA ARG A 111 -1.98 25.04 14.25
C ARG A 111 -3.27 25.48 14.93
N CYS A 112 -3.93 24.54 15.58
CA CYS A 112 -4.90 24.85 16.64
C CYS A 112 -4.99 23.71 17.67
N SER A 113 -5.39 24.08 18.88
CA SER A 113 -5.79 23.12 19.92
C SER A 113 -7.27 22.82 19.79
N LEU A 114 -7.64 21.55 19.90
CA LEU A 114 -9.00 21.06 19.81
C LEU A 114 -9.26 20.02 20.90
N THR A 115 -10.55 19.79 21.10
CA THR A 115 -11.10 18.78 22.00
C THR A 115 -11.87 17.76 21.19
N GLY A 116 -11.95 16.52 21.65
CA GLY A 116 -12.68 15.45 21.00
C GLY A 116 -14.22 15.57 21.06
N ASP A 117 -14.76 16.78 21.23
CA ASP A 117 -16.18 17.07 21.43
C ASP A 117 -16.97 17.38 20.14
N GLY A 118 -16.31 17.29 18.98
CA GLY A 118 -16.91 17.59 17.67
C GLY A 118 -17.09 19.09 17.40
N MET A 119 -16.71 19.97 18.33
CA MET A 119 -16.80 21.40 18.07
C MET A 119 -15.75 21.85 17.06
N GLU A 120 -16.20 22.55 16.01
CA GLU A 120 -15.28 23.13 15.05
C GLU A 120 -14.36 24.19 15.68
N ARG A 121 -13.09 24.15 15.29
CA ARG A 121 -12.09 25.19 15.49
C ARG A 121 -11.68 25.80 14.16
N ARG A 122 -11.39 27.11 14.18
CA ARG A 122 -11.02 27.88 12.99
C ARG A 122 -9.58 28.35 13.06
N ILE A 123 -8.86 28.14 11.95
CA ILE A 123 -7.52 28.68 11.72
C ILE A 123 -7.63 29.70 10.59
N TYR A 124 -7.40 30.97 10.88
CA TYR A 124 -7.41 32.03 9.86
C TYR A 124 -6.02 32.15 9.25
N LEU A 125 -5.93 32.12 7.92
CA LEU A 125 -4.64 32.26 7.24
C LEU A 125 -4.04 33.66 7.44
N SER A 126 -4.88 34.67 7.74
CA SER A 126 -4.45 36.04 8.07
C SER A 126 -3.62 36.14 9.35
N ASP A 127 -3.72 35.13 10.23
CA ASP A 127 -3.04 35.14 11.52
C ASP A 127 -1.59 34.60 11.41
N TYR A 128 -1.21 34.10 10.23
CA TYR A 128 0.08 33.48 9.98
C TYR A 128 0.93 34.34 9.04
N THR A 129 2.24 34.32 9.28
CA THR A 129 3.23 34.96 8.42
C THR A 129 3.89 33.90 7.55
N TRP A 130 3.70 34.01 6.24
CA TRP A 130 4.35 33.15 5.26
C TRP A 130 5.84 33.50 5.12
N THR A 131 6.63 32.48 4.82
CA THR A 131 8.09 32.55 4.73
C THR A 131 8.56 32.21 3.31
N GLU A 132 9.80 32.56 2.97
CA GLU A 132 10.38 32.20 1.67
C GLU A 132 10.63 30.69 1.51
N ASP A 133 10.69 29.97 2.63
CA ASP A 133 10.88 28.51 2.65
C ASP A 133 9.58 27.76 2.32
N ASP A 134 8.41 28.39 2.45
CA ASP A 134 7.13 27.77 2.11
C ASP A 134 7.09 27.36 0.64
N TYR A 135 6.86 26.06 0.39
CA TYR A 135 6.83 25.48 -0.94
C TYR A 135 5.41 25.10 -1.37
N ILE A 136 4.86 24.06 -0.74
CA ILE A 136 3.56 23.46 -1.09
C ILE A 136 2.80 23.03 0.17
N PRO A 137 1.46 22.89 0.10
CA PRO A 137 0.71 22.12 1.09
C PRO A 137 1.28 20.71 1.22
N GLY A 138 1.68 20.35 2.44
CA GLY A 138 2.47 19.14 2.68
C GLY A 138 1.67 18.03 3.32
N GLN A 139 1.22 18.25 4.56
CA GLN A 139 0.55 17.22 5.35
C GLN A 139 -0.30 17.79 6.48
N ILE A 140 -1.22 16.96 6.97
CA ILE A 140 -1.98 17.16 8.20
C ILE A 140 -1.41 16.23 9.28
N LYS A 141 -1.33 16.74 10.51
CA LYS A 141 -1.00 15.97 11.71
C LYS A 141 -2.08 16.15 12.76
N PHE A 142 -2.54 15.05 13.34
CA PHE A 142 -3.29 15.05 14.60
C PHE A 142 -2.38 14.49 15.69
N ILE A 143 -1.95 15.33 16.62
CA ILE A 143 -1.14 14.94 17.76
C ILE A 143 -2.08 14.70 18.94
N MET A 144 -2.23 13.43 19.33
CA MET A 144 -3.15 12.98 20.36
C MET A 144 -2.48 12.92 21.74
N SER A 145 -3.29 12.94 22.79
CA SER A 145 -2.81 12.93 24.18
C SER A 145 -2.10 11.63 24.59
N ALA A 146 -2.43 10.51 23.93
CA ALA A 146 -1.85 9.21 24.17
C ALA A 146 -1.90 8.33 22.90
N PRO A 147 -1.00 7.34 22.77
CA PRO A 147 -1.06 6.38 21.68
C PRO A 147 -2.34 5.54 21.69
N GLU A 148 -2.65 4.98 20.53
CA GLU A 148 -3.73 4.03 20.31
C GLU A 148 -5.14 4.57 20.60
N LYS A 149 -5.28 5.90 20.59
CA LYS A 149 -6.55 6.60 20.68
C LYS A 149 -7.17 6.72 19.30
N MET A 150 -8.48 6.52 19.24
CA MET A 150 -9.29 6.62 18.02
C MET A 150 -10.09 7.93 18.04
N GLY A 151 -10.30 8.48 16.85
CA GLY A 151 -11.24 9.58 16.65
C GLY A 151 -11.78 9.60 15.23
N LYS A 152 -12.70 10.52 14.97
CA LYS A 152 -13.17 10.87 13.63
C LYS A 152 -12.93 12.35 13.40
N ALA A 153 -12.30 12.69 12.29
CA ALA A 153 -11.94 14.06 11.98
C ALA A 153 -12.55 14.53 10.66
N SER A 154 -12.88 15.81 10.65
CA SER A 154 -13.37 16.54 9.49
C SER A 154 -12.55 17.82 9.33
N VAL A 155 -12.06 18.06 8.11
CA VAL A 155 -11.27 19.23 7.74
C VAL A 155 -11.87 19.86 6.48
N ARG A 156 -12.16 21.16 6.56
CA ARG A 156 -12.73 21.92 5.44
C ARG A 156 -12.05 23.26 5.23
N PHE A 157 -12.00 23.68 3.98
CA PHE A 157 -11.49 24.97 3.58
C PHE A 157 -12.62 25.92 3.29
N TYR A 158 -12.62 27.05 3.96
CA TYR A 158 -13.53 28.14 3.68
C TYR A 158 -12.84 29.14 2.78
N LEU A 159 -13.59 29.64 1.82
CA LEU A 159 -13.02 30.30 0.66
C LEU A 159 -12.97 31.83 0.81
N ASN A 160 -11.98 32.43 0.17
CA ASN A 160 -11.93 33.87 -0.05
C ASN A 160 -13.08 34.33 -0.97
N ASP A 161 -13.36 35.63 -0.94
CA ASP A 161 -14.38 36.22 -1.80
C ASP A 161 -14.01 36.03 -3.28
N GLY A 162 -15.00 35.69 -4.11
CA GLY A 162 -14.80 35.42 -5.55
C GLY A 162 -14.78 33.92 -5.90
N TYR A 163 -14.70 33.03 -4.91
CA TYR A 163 -14.79 31.59 -5.09
C TYR A 163 -16.10 31.02 -4.52
N THR A 164 -16.54 29.90 -5.08
CA THR A 164 -17.73 29.16 -4.64
C THR A 164 -17.38 27.70 -4.39
N ALA A 165 -18.23 27.00 -3.66
CA ALA A 165 -18.14 25.57 -3.48
C ALA A 165 -19.51 24.93 -3.75
N PRO A 166 -19.56 23.67 -4.21
CA PRO A 166 -20.80 22.93 -4.35
C PRO A 166 -21.57 22.84 -3.03
N GLU A 167 -22.88 22.63 -3.11
CA GLU A 167 -23.65 22.27 -1.93
C GLU A 167 -23.21 20.89 -1.41
N GLU A 168 -23.14 20.78 -0.08
CA GLU A 168 -22.82 19.54 0.58
C GLU A 168 -23.97 18.54 0.39
N VAL A 169 -23.63 17.35 -0.09
CA VAL A 169 -24.55 16.22 -0.14
C VAL A 169 -24.34 15.39 1.12
N GLU A 170 -25.41 15.20 1.89
CA GLU A 170 -25.37 14.33 3.06
C GLU A 170 -25.17 12.87 2.60
N GLU A 171 -24.23 12.19 3.26
CA GLU A 171 -23.92 10.78 2.97
C GLU A 171 -24.58 9.91 4.03
N GLU A 172 -25.55 9.10 3.62
CA GLU A 172 -26.15 8.09 4.49
C GLU A 172 -25.16 6.95 4.75
N ALA A 173 -25.22 6.36 5.95
CA ALA A 173 -24.40 5.20 6.29
C ALA A 173 -24.70 4.02 5.35
N VAL A 174 -23.65 3.34 4.89
CA VAL A 174 -23.79 2.19 3.99
C VAL A 174 -24.39 1.00 4.75
N ASP A 175 -25.56 0.54 4.31
CA ASP A 175 -26.18 -0.69 4.82
C ASP A 175 -25.54 -1.92 4.18
N THR A 176 -24.51 -2.45 4.85
CA THR A 176 -23.76 -3.66 4.44
C THR A 176 -24.57 -4.95 4.49
N LYS A 177 -25.83 -4.90 4.92
CA LYS A 177 -26.75 -6.05 4.96
C LYS A 177 -27.85 -5.96 3.90
N SER A 178 -27.90 -4.87 3.14
CA SER A 178 -28.92 -4.66 2.12
C SER A 178 -28.73 -5.59 0.92
N GLU A 179 -29.83 -5.93 0.23
CA GLU A 179 -29.78 -6.70 -1.01
C GLU A 179 -28.90 -6.02 -2.07
N ARG A 180 -28.94 -4.69 -2.15
CA ARG A 180 -28.10 -3.93 -3.10
C ARG A 180 -26.62 -4.04 -2.78
N TYR A 181 -26.24 -4.05 -1.49
CA TYR A 181 -24.87 -4.31 -1.08
C TYR A 181 -24.45 -5.72 -1.47
N CYS A 182 -25.27 -6.73 -1.20
CA CYS A 182 -24.98 -8.11 -1.63
C CYS A 182 -24.80 -8.20 -3.16
N THR A 183 -25.70 -7.63 -3.96
CA THR A 183 -25.56 -7.59 -5.43
C THR A 183 -24.29 -6.86 -5.88
N MET A 184 -23.86 -5.83 -5.16
CA MET A 184 -22.59 -5.16 -5.42
C MET A 184 -21.41 -6.10 -5.15
N ILE A 185 -21.38 -6.79 -4.01
CA ILE A 185 -20.34 -7.76 -3.63
C ILE A 185 -20.29 -8.94 -4.61
N GLU A 186 -21.43 -9.42 -5.11
CA GLU A 186 -21.49 -10.52 -6.08
C GLU A 186 -20.68 -10.25 -7.35
N ARG A 187 -20.60 -8.98 -7.77
CA ARG A 187 -19.84 -8.55 -8.96
C ARG A 187 -18.34 -8.63 -8.78
N SER A 188 -17.86 -8.79 -7.54
CA SER A 188 -16.44 -8.98 -7.26
C SER A 188 -15.88 -10.26 -7.86
N LEU A 189 -16.71 -11.29 -8.06
CA LEU A 189 -16.28 -12.59 -8.55
C LEU A 189 -15.96 -12.54 -10.06
N MET A 190 -14.73 -12.17 -10.38
CA MET A 190 -14.22 -12.10 -11.76
C MET A 190 -14.03 -13.49 -12.37
N ASN A 191 -13.50 -14.43 -11.59
CA ASN A 191 -13.37 -15.83 -11.98
C ASN A 191 -13.47 -16.70 -10.73
N LEU A 192 -14.31 -17.73 -10.77
CA LEU A 192 -14.36 -18.68 -9.65
C LEU A 192 -13.08 -19.53 -9.61
N GLY A 193 -12.53 -19.87 -10.78
CA GLY A 193 -11.35 -20.70 -10.91
C GLY A 193 -11.52 -22.09 -10.31
N ASN A 194 -10.51 -22.93 -10.38
CA ASN A 194 -10.38 -24.22 -9.71
C ASN A 194 -10.47 -24.03 -8.18
N THR A 195 -11.56 -24.53 -7.60
CA THR A 195 -11.87 -24.32 -6.18
C THR A 195 -11.24 -25.38 -5.28
N TYR A 196 -10.61 -26.42 -5.83
CA TYR A 196 -10.15 -27.61 -5.11
C TYR A 196 -9.32 -27.27 -3.86
N ARG A 197 -8.25 -26.49 -4.05
CA ARG A 197 -7.30 -26.16 -2.98
C ARG A 197 -7.95 -25.28 -1.90
N ILE A 198 -8.83 -24.35 -2.27
CA ILE A 198 -9.60 -23.54 -1.29
C ILE A 198 -10.55 -24.44 -0.50
N ARG A 199 -11.30 -25.32 -1.16
CA ARG A 199 -12.19 -26.25 -0.45
C ARG A 199 -11.41 -27.17 0.49
N LYS A 200 -10.21 -27.61 0.11
CA LYS A 200 -9.33 -28.40 0.99
C LYS A 200 -8.91 -27.62 2.24
N ALA A 201 -8.59 -26.34 2.11
CA ALA A 201 -8.31 -25.48 3.25
C ALA A 201 -9.56 -25.32 4.15
N ILE A 202 -10.75 -25.14 3.56
CA ILE A 202 -12.03 -25.07 4.31
C ILE A 202 -12.33 -26.39 5.04
N GLU A 203 -12.18 -27.54 4.37
CA GLU A 203 -12.32 -28.87 4.96
C GLU A 203 -11.33 -29.07 6.13
N LYS A 204 -10.08 -28.62 5.97
CA LYS A 204 -9.04 -28.64 7.01
C LYS A 204 -9.44 -27.76 8.21
N ALA A 205 -9.96 -26.56 7.97
CA ALA A 205 -10.44 -25.64 9.00
C ALA A 205 -11.59 -26.24 9.81
N ARG A 206 -12.59 -26.83 9.14
CA ARG A 206 -13.75 -27.50 9.74
C ARG A 206 -13.37 -28.76 10.53
N ALA A 207 -12.29 -29.42 10.13
CA ALA A 207 -11.72 -30.55 10.87
C ALA A 207 -10.87 -30.13 12.09
N GLY A 208 -10.79 -28.82 12.39
CA GLY A 208 -9.99 -28.29 13.48
C GLY A 208 -8.48 -28.38 13.26
N LYS A 209 -8.01 -28.71 12.04
CA LYS A 209 -6.59 -28.74 11.70
C LYS A 209 -6.11 -27.33 11.41
N GLU A 210 -4.84 -27.05 11.72
CA GLU A 210 -4.24 -25.72 11.50
C GLU A 210 -4.34 -25.33 10.02
N VAL A 211 -4.85 -24.13 9.74
CA VAL A 211 -4.94 -23.54 8.40
C VAL A 211 -4.23 -22.19 8.42
N THR A 212 -3.34 -21.92 7.47
CA THR A 212 -2.68 -20.60 7.37
C THR A 212 -3.22 -19.84 6.17
N LEU A 213 -3.74 -18.63 6.39
CA LEU A 213 -4.07 -17.65 5.34
C LEU A 213 -2.94 -16.62 5.26
N ALA A 214 -2.33 -16.51 4.08
CA ALA A 214 -1.31 -15.52 3.81
C ALA A 214 -1.79 -14.46 2.81
N TYR A 215 -1.30 -13.23 2.97
CA TYR A 215 -1.61 -12.08 2.13
C TYR A 215 -0.29 -11.42 1.74
N ILE A 216 -0.04 -11.25 0.44
CA ILE A 216 1.15 -10.58 -0.09
C ILE A 216 0.73 -9.53 -1.12
N GLY A 217 1.28 -8.33 -0.98
CA GLY A 217 0.92 -7.20 -1.84
C GLY A 217 1.59 -5.88 -1.46
N GLY A 218 1.03 -4.78 -1.95
CA GLY A 218 1.49 -3.42 -1.71
C GLY A 218 0.98 -2.78 -0.41
N SER A 219 0.81 -1.45 -0.42
CA SER A 219 0.37 -0.65 0.73
C SER A 219 -1.05 -0.98 1.19
N ILE A 220 -1.95 -1.34 0.26
CA ILE A 220 -3.32 -1.75 0.61
C ILE A 220 -3.29 -3.07 1.39
N THR A 221 -2.42 -4.00 1.01
CA THR A 221 -2.16 -5.23 1.77
C THR A 221 -1.49 -4.95 3.11
N GLN A 222 -0.58 -3.97 3.20
CA GLN A 222 -0.01 -3.53 4.48
C GLN A 222 -1.11 -3.02 5.41
N GLY A 223 -2.12 -2.35 4.84
CA GLY A 223 -3.30 -1.84 5.53
C GLY A 223 -3.43 -0.31 5.45
N ALA A 224 -2.66 0.36 4.60
CA ALA A 224 -2.75 1.81 4.44
C ALA A 224 -4.20 2.24 4.16
N GLY A 225 -4.64 3.30 4.84
CA GLY A 225 -6.03 3.77 4.84
C GLY A 225 -6.94 3.10 5.88
N ALA A 226 -6.57 1.92 6.38
CA ALA A 226 -7.19 1.33 7.57
C ALA A 226 -6.69 1.99 8.86
N THR A 227 -7.59 2.16 9.81
CA THR A 227 -7.36 2.85 11.07
C THR A 227 -8.05 2.09 12.21
N PRO A 228 -7.31 1.34 13.06
CA PRO A 228 -5.86 1.10 12.99
C PRO A 228 -5.45 0.16 11.84
N ILE A 229 -4.24 0.40 11.32
CA ILE A 229 -3.68 -0.23 10.11
C ILE A 229 -3.62 -1.76 10.16
N ASN A 230 -3.35 -2.34 11.33
CA ASN A 230 -3.12 -3.77 11.52
C ASN A 230 -4.41 -4.59 11.57
N THR A 231 -5.49 -4.09 12.18
CA THR A 231 -6.73 -4.86 12.39
C THR A 231 -7.93 -4.38 11.58
N GLU A 232 -7.94 -3.14 11.09
CA GLU A 232 -9.03 -2.65 10.23
C GLU A 232 -8.74 -2.86 8.73
N CYS A 233 -7.59 -3.43 8.38
CA CYS A 233 -7.25 -3.76 7.00
C CYS A 233 -8.03 -4.98 6.48
N TYR A 234 -8.17 -5.06 5.16
CA TYR A 234 -8.96 -6.12 4.50
C TYR A 234 -8.38 -7.51 4.79
N ALA A 235 -7.06 -7.62 4.91
CA ALA A 235 -6.37 -8.89 5.15
C ALA A 235 -6.80 -9.47 6.51
N TYR A 236 -6.75 -8.66 7.58
CA TYR A 236 -7.18 -9.09 8.91
C TYR A 236 -8.69 -9.35 8.96
N LYS A 237 -9.51 -8.46 8.39
CA LYS A 237 -10.97 -8.65 8.33
C LYS A 237 -11.37 -9.91 7.57
N SER A 238 -10.75 -10.18 6.41
CA SER A 238 -10.98 -11.40 5.62
C SER A 238 -10.57 -12.66 6.39
N TYR A 239 -9.42 -12.63 7.07
CA TYR A 239 -8.98 -13.70 7.96
C TYR A 239 -10.01 -13.99 9.06
N GLN A 240 -10.52 -12.95 9.73
CA GLN A 240 -11.53 -13.08 10.78
C GLN A 240 -12.86 -13.63 10.22
N LEU A 241 -13.28 -13.19 9.03
CA LEU A 241 -14.47 -13.71 8.36
C LEU A 241 -14.31 -15.21 8.02
N PHE A 242 -13.17 -15.61 7.46
CA PHE A 242 -12.87 -17.02 7.17
C PHE A 242 -12.89 -17.86 8.45
N LYS A 243 -12.20 -17.39 9.51
CA LYS A 243 -12.13 -18.06 10.81
C LYS A 243 -13.52 -18.22 11.41
N SER A 244 -14.30 -17.14 11.47
CA SER A 244 -15.68 -17.13 11.95
C SER A 244 -16.58 -18.11 11.18
N ARG A 245 -16.41 -18.17 9.85
CA ARG A 245 -17.28 -18.95 8.98
C ARG A 245 -16.97 -20.45 8.97
N PHE A 246 -15.69 -20.82 8.96
CA PHE A 246 -15.24 -22.16 8.61
C PHE A 246 -14.46 -22.89 9.71
N ALA A 247 -13.86 -22.17 10.67
CA ALA A 247 -13.03 -22.81 11.68
C ALA A 247 -13.87 -23.52 12.76
N MET A 248 -13.45 -24.72 13.17
CA MET A 248 -14.08 -25.41 14.31
C MET A 248 -13.63 -24.79 15.64
N ARG A 249 -12.39 -24.32 15.71
CA ARG A 249 -11.74 -23.76 16.91
C ARG A 249 -10.81 -22.62 16.50
N ASP A 250 -9.95 -22.20 17.41
CA ASP A 250 -8.85 -21.31 17.06
C ASP A 250 -7.73 -22.08 16.34
N ASN A 251 -7.96 -22.43 15.08
CA ASN A 251 -7.06 -23.21 14.24
C ASN A 251 -6.73 -22.53 12.90
N VAL A 252 -6.91 -21.22 12.82
CA VAL A 252 -6.59 -20.45 11.61
C VAL A 252 -5.53 -19.41 11.96
N LYS A 253 -4.38 -19.51 11.30
CA LYS A 253 -3.26 -18.57 11.38
C LYS A 253 -3.38 -17.49 10.31
N PHE A 254 -2.83 -16.34 10.64
CA PHE A 254 -2.82 -15.15 9.81
C PHE A 254 -1.38 -14.75 9.51
N VAL A 255 -1.08 -14.53 8.23
CA VAL A 255 0.21 -14.00 7.75
C VAL A 255 -0.08 -12.81 6.83
N LYS A 256 0.29 -11.60 7.24
CA LYS A 256 0.19 -10.40 6.39
C LYS A 256 1.58 -9.86 6.06
N ALA A 257 1.89 -9.85 4.77
CA ALA A 257 3.16 -9.47 4.19
C ALA A 257 2.96 -8.39 3.12
N GLY A 258 2.35 -7.27 3.49
CA GLY A 258 2.21 -6.10 2.62
C GLY A 258 3.36 -5.12 2.81
N VAL A 259 3.91 -4.58 1.71
CA VAL A 259 4.97 -3.57 1.75
C VAL A 259 4.61 -2.41 0.84
N GLY A 260 4.40 -1.22 1.42
CA GLY A 260 3.91 -0.05 0.71
C GLY A 260 4.81 0.40 -0.43
N GLY A 261 4.21 0.82 -1.55
CA GLY A 261 4.94 1.31 -2.73
C GLY A 261 5.56 0.23 -3.63
N THR A 262 5.48 -1.05 -3.26
CA THR A 262 6.28 -2.09 -3.92
C THR A 262 5.50 -2.91 -4.96
N PRO A 263 6.06 -3.17 -6.16
CA PRO A 263 5.47 -4.06 -7.15
C PRO A 263 5.76 -5.54 -6.85
N SER A 264 5.18 -6.43 -7.64
CA SER A 264 5.40 -7.88 -7.58
C SER A 264 6.86 -8.28 -7.85
N GLU A 265 7.64 -7.41 -8.50
CA GLU A 265 9.09 -7.55 -8.68
C GLU A 265 9.84 -7.64 -7.34
N LEU A 266 9.52 -6.80 -6.36
CA LEU A 266 10.03 -6.98 -5.00
C LEU A 266 9.29 -8.12 -4.27
N GLY A 267 7.98 -8.26 -4.52
CA GLY A 267 7.13 -9.29 -3.92
C GLY A 267 7.67 -10.72 -4.08
N MET A 268 8.16 -11.08 -5.27
CA MET A 268 8.75 -12.40 -5.53
C MET A 268 10.07 -12.63 -4.78
N LEU A 269 10.85 -11.58 -4.52
CA LEU A 269 12.14 -11.65 -3.82
C LEU A 269 11.95 -11.85 -2.31
N ARG A 270 10.91 -11.25 -1.75
CA ARG A 270 10.61 -11.32 -0.31
C ARG A 270 9.59 -12.40 0.07
N PHE A 271 9.02 -13.12 -0.90
CA PHE A 271 7.99 -14.13 -0.62
C PHE A 271 8.44 -15.17 0.42
N ASP A 272 9.61 -15.78 0.24
CA ASP A 272 10.11 -16.78 1.20
C ASP A 272 10.38 -16.14 2.58
N ARG A 273 11.00 -14.95 2.59
CA ARG A 273 11.38 -14.21 3.80
C ARG A 273 10.17 -13.74 4.60
N ASP A 274 9.09 -13.32 3.94
CA ASP A 274 7.95 -12.69 4.59
C ASP A 274 6.78 -13.63 4.77
N VAL A 275 6.49 -14.51 3.79
CA VAL A 275 5.31 -15.39 3.85
C VAL A 275 5.66 -16.76 4.43
N LEU A 276 6.82 -17.31 4.08
CA LEU A 276 7.27 -18.64 4.55
C LEU A 276 8.17 -18.55 5.80
N ARG A 277 8.25 -17.37 6.41
CA ARG A 277 9.06 -17.12 7.60
C ARG A 277 8.73 -18.10 8.71
N ASP A 278 9.76 -18.42 9.49
CA ASP A 278 9.65 -19.34 10.63
C ASP A 278 9.04 -20.72 10.28
N GLY A 279 9.11 -21.11 9.00
CA GLY A 279 8.59 -22.38 8.51
C GLY A 279 7.08 -22.40 8.25
N GLU A 280 6.44 -21.22 8.14
CA GLU A 280 5.03 -21.12 7.80
C GLU A 280 4.69 -21.78 6.47
N LYS A 281 3.52 -22.43 6.43
CA LYS A 281 3.01 -23.19 5.27
C LYS A 281 1.60 -22.74 4.95
N PRO A 282 1.41 -21.62 4.21
CA PRO A 282 0.08 -21.14 3.83
C PRO A 282 -0.72 -22.22 3.12
N ASP A 283 -2.00 -22.34 3.45
CA ASP A 283 -2.98 -23.13 2.71
C ASP A 283 -3.66 -22.30 1.61
N ILE A 284 -3.79 -20.98 1.84
CA ILE A 284 -4.31 -20.00 0.89
C ILE A 284 -3.36 -18.80 0.89
N VAL A 285 -2.96 -18.34 -0.29
CA VAL A 285 -2.22 -17.09 -0.49
C VAL A 285 -3.04 -16.13 -1.34
N VAL A 286 -3.35 -14.95 -0.82
CA VAL A 286 -3.96 -13.84 -1.56
C VAL A 286 -2.84 -12.96 -2.12
N VAL A 287 -2.82 -12.77 -3.44
CA VAL A 287 -1.83 -11.97 -4.17
C VAL A 287 -2.49 -10.69 -4.68
N GLU A 288 -1.98 -9.53 -4.27
CA GLU A 288 -2.60 -8.22 -4.53
C GLU A 288 -1.54 -7.19 -4.96
N PHE A 289 -1.39 -7.00 -6.28
CA PHE A 289 -0.42 -6.04 -6.86
C PHE A 289 -0.99 -5.21 -8.02
N ALA A 290 -2.31 -5.26 -8.24
CA ALA A 290 -2.95 -4.71 -9.43
C ALA A 290 -2.82 -3.19 -9.58
N VAL A 291 -2.50 -2.47 -8.50
CA VAL A 291 -2.31 -1.03 -8.50
C VAL A 291 -0.83 -0.63 -8.31
N ASN A 292 0.06 -1.59 -8.09
CA ASN A 292 1.49 -1.38 -7.88
C ASN A 292 2.35 -1.80 -9.08
N ASP A 293 1.93 -2.80 -9.84
CA ASP A 293 2.70 -3.41 -10.94
C ASP A 293 2.88 -2.53 -12.19
N GLU A 294 2.54 -1.24 -12.12
CA GLU A 294 3.05 -0.29 -13.11
C GLU A 294 4.54 -0.04 -12.90
N GLY A 295 5.03 -0.22 -11.66
CA GLY A 295 6.46 -0.18 -11.34
C GLY A 295 7.23 -1.47 -11.61
N ASP A 296 6.59 -2.56 -12.05
CA ASP A 296 7.29 -3.79 -12.47
C ASP A 296 7.89 -3.59 -13.87
N GLU A 297 9.23 -3.63 -13.95
CA GLU A 297 9.98 -3.43 -15.20
C GLU A 297 9.59 -4.45 -16.29
N THR A 298 9.15 -5.64 -15.87
CA THR A 298 8.80 -6.76 -16.76
C THR A 298 7.36 -6.75 -17.24
N LYS A 299 6.52 -5.86 -16.69
CA LYS A 299 5.09 -5.75 -17.00
C LYS A 299 4.31 -7.05 -16.81
N GLY A 300 4.66 -7.81 -15.76
CA GLY A 300 3.90 -8.98 -15.28
C GLY A 300 4.63 -10.32 -15.36
N ASP A 301 5.89 -10.39 -15.83
CA ASP A 301 6.71 -11.61 -15.71
C ASP A 301 6.98 -11.90 -14.23
N CYS A 302 7.36 -10.89 -13.45
CA CYS A 302 7.55 -10.99 -12.00
C CYS A 302 6.26 -11.46 -11.30
N TYR A 303 5.11 -10.90 -11.66
CA TYR A 303 3.81 -11.29 -11.11
C TYR A 303 3.48 -12.75 -11.37
N GLU A 304 3.60 -13.20 -12.62
CA GLU A 304 3.34 -14.59 -12.96
C GLU A 304 4.39 -15.55 -12.35
N SER A 305 5.65 -15.13 -12.29
CA SER A 305 6.72 -15.85 -11.60
C SER A 305 6.39 -16.09 -10.13
N LEU A 306 5.90 -15.06 -9.41
CA LEU A 306 5.43 -15.19 -8.02
C LEU A 306 4.26 -16.17 -7.91
N VAL A 307 3.22 -16.02 -8.74
CA VAL A 307 2.05 -16.91 -8.72
C VAL A 307 2.46 -18.37 -8.95
N ARG A 308 3.30 -18.62 -9.95
CA ARG A 308 3.79 -19.97 -10.26
C ARG A 308 4.68 -20.53 -9.16
N LYS A 309 5.54 -19.71 -8.55
CA LYS A 309 6.36 -20.07 -7.38
C LYS A 309 5.48 -20.56 -6.22
N ILE A 310 4.38 -19.86 -5.93
CA ILE A 310 3.42 -20.26 -4.89
C ILE A 310 2.73 -21.59 -5.26
N LEU A 311 2.21 -21.69 -6.49
CA LEU A 311 1.47 -22.88 -6.94
C LEU A 311 2.30 -24.17 -6.90
N LYS A 312 3.63 -24.05 -7.06
CA LYS A 312 4.61 -25.14 -7.06
C LYS A 312 5.16 -25.52 -5.68
N LEU A 313 4.74 -24.86 -4.60
CA LEU A 313 5.14 -25.26 -3.24
C LEU A 313 4.66 -26.69 -2.92
N ASP A 314 5.49 -27.44 -2.18
CA ASP A 314 5.31 -28.89 -1.96
C ASP A 314 3.97 -29.29 -1.31
N TRP A 315 3.35 -28.37 -0.55
CA TRP A 315 2.06 -28.61 0.12
C TRP A 315 0.85 -28.05 -0.65
N ASN A 316 1.06 -27.57 -1.88
CA ASN A 316 0.00 -27.19 -2.82
C ASN A 316 -0.99 -26.14 -2.25
N PRO A 317 -0.54 -24.92 -1.91
CA PRO A 317 -1.43 -23.83 -1.49
C PRO A 317 -2.39 -23.42 -2.60
N ALA A 318 -3.58 -22.96 -2.21
CA ALA A 318 -4.46 -22.19 -3.09
C ALA A 318 -3.88 -20.78 -3.32
N VAL A 319 -4.11 -20.25 -4.52
CA VAL A 319 -3.79 -18.86 -4.86
C VAL A 319 -5.08 -18.13 -5.22
N VAL A 320 -5.30 -16.97 -4.61
CA VAL A 320 -6.39 -16.04 -4.94
C VAL A 320 -5.76 -14.76 -5.47
N LEU A 321 -6.18 -14.31 -6.66
CA LEU A 321 -5.75 -13.02 -7.20
C LEU A 321 -6.76 -11.95 -6.83
N LEU A 322 -6.31 -10.90 -6.16
CA LEU A 322 -7.13 -9.76 -5.76
C LEU A 322 -6.71 -8.51 -6.54
N PHE A 323 -7.66 -7.91 -7.25
CA PHE A 323 -7.44 -6.71 -8.05
C PHE A 323 -8.05 -5.48 -7.36
N SER A 324 -7.23 -4.76 -6.60
CA SER A 324 -7.56 -3.46 -6.01
C SER A 324 -7.78 -2.38 -7.07
N VAL A 325 -8.22 -1.19 -6.66
CA VAL A 325 -8.50 -0.04 -7.54
C VAL A 325 -8.18 1.27 -6.84
N PHE A 326 -7.59 2.23 -7.58
CA PHE A 326 -7.37 3.60 -7.09
C PHE A 326 -8.59 4.50 -7.30
N ALA A 327 -8.59 5.67 -6.66
CA ALA A 327 -9.73 6.56 -6.69
C ALA A 327 -9.98 7.22 -8.06
N ASN A 328 -9.03 7.13 -8.99
CA ASN A 328 -9.21 7.47 -10.40
C ASN A 328 -9.77 6.29 -11.25
N ASP A 329 -10.28 5.25 -10.60
CA ASP A 329 -10.91 4.06 -11.19
C ASP A 329 -9.92 3.17 -11.98
N TRP A 330 -8.62 3.34 -11.75
CA TRP A 330 -7.54 2.66 -12.47
C TRP A 330 -6.99 1.44 -11.70
N ASN A 331 -6.64 0.38 -12.44
CA ASN A 331 -5.84 -0.76 -12.01
C ASN A 331 -5.32 -1.55 -13.24
N LEU A 332 -4.54 -2.60 -12.99
CA LEU A 332 -3.92 -3.48 -13.98
C LEU A 332 -4.62 -4.85 -14.13
N GLN A 333 -5.89 -4.97 -13.76
CA GLN A 333 -6.58 -6.27 -13.84
C GLN A 333 -6.57 -6.87 -15.26
N ASP A 334 -6.65 -6.04 -16.29
CA ASP A 334 -6.63 -6.53 -17.69
C ASP A 334 -5.26 -7.09 -18.08
N ARG A 335 -4.18 -6.50 -17.56
CA ARG A 335 -2.80 -6.95 -17.75
C ARG A 335 -2.55 -8.26 -17.02
N LEU A 336 -3.02 -8.39 -15.77
CA LEU A 336 -2.63 -9.46 -14.84
C LEU A 336 -3.62 -10.65 -14.80
N SER A 337 -4.90 -10.44 -15.09
CA SER A 337 -5.91 -11.52 -15.15
C SER A 337 -5.66 -12.65 -16.16
N PRO A 338 -4.89 -12.49 -17.27
CA PRO A 338 -4.49 -13.61 -18.10
C PRO A 338 -3.78 -14.73 -17.31
N VAL A 339 -3.02 -14.39 -16.27
CA VAL A 339 -2.35 -15.34 -15.38
C VAL A 339 -3.38 -16.22 -14.67
N GLY A 340 -4.40 -15.60 -14.06
CA GLY A 340 -5.47 -16.34 -13.39
C GLY A 340 -6.31 -17.17 -14.36
N ARG A 341 -6.54 -16.71 -15.59
CA ARG A 341 -7.22 -17.51 -16.62
C ARG A 341 -6.41 -18.74 -17.05
N LEU A 342 -5.09 -18.63 -17.19
CA LEU A 342 -4.23 -19.73 -17.63
C LEU A 342 -4.17 -20.87 -16.61
N TYR A 343 -4.03 -20.54 -15.33
CA TYR A 343 -3.93 -21.53 -14.24
C TYR A 343 -5.27 -21.83 -13.57
N ASP A 344 -6.38 -21.40 -14.18
CA ASP A 344 -7.74 -21.48 -13.65
C ASP A 344 -7.83 -21.06 -12.18
N LEU A 345 -7.38 -19.85 -11.83
CA LEU A 345 -7.33 -19.37 -10.45
C LEU A 345 -8.56 -18.55 -10.07
N PRO A 346 -8.99 -18.63 -8.80
CA PRO A 346 -9.93 -17.69 -8.21
C PRO A 346 -9.45 -16.23 -8.33
N MET A 347 -10.31 -15.36 -8.83
CA MET A 347 -10.03 -13.94 -9.06
C MET A 347 -11.15 -13.05 -8.51
N VAL A 348 -10.76 -12.06 -7.71
CA VAL A 348 -11.65 -11.06 -7.10
C VAL A 348 -11.28 -9.67 -7.60
N SER A 349 -12.27 -8.92 -8.10
CA SER A 349 -12.11 -7.57 -8.64
C SER A 349 -12.85 -6.54 -7.81
N ILE A 350 -12.09 -5.70 -7.11
CA ILE A 350 -12.66 -4.58 -6.35
C ILE A 350 -13.17 -3.52 -7.31
N LYS A 351 -12.49 -3.31 -8.44
CA LYS A 351 -12.93 -2.41 -9.51
C LYS A 351 -14.34 -2.72 -9.98
N ASP A 352 -14.62 -3.99 -10.32
CA ASP A 352 -15.93 -4.42 -10.84
C ASP A 352 -17.05 -4.36 -9.78
N THR A 353 -16.63 -4.36 -8.50
CA THR A 353 -17.51 -4.20 -7.34
C THR A 353 -17.95 -2.75 -7.16
N VAL A 354 -17.00 -1.81 -7.10
CA VAL A 354 -17.28 -0.46 -6.57
C VAL A 354 -17.40 0.65 -7.61
N VAL A 355 -16.72 0.55 -8.76
CA VAL A 355 -16.62 1.70 -9.70
C VAL A 355 -17.97 2.14 -10.25
N GLU A 356 -18.88 1.21 -10.54
CA GLU A 356 -20.24 1.56 -11.00
C GLU A 356 -20.99 2.40 -9.95
N GLN A 357 -20.72 2.22 -8.65
CA GLN A 357 -21.37 2.98 -7.58
C GLN A 357 -20.94 4.44 -7.57
N PHE A 358 -19.68 4.71 -7.91
CA PHE A 358 -19.12 6.06 -7.89
C PHE A 358 -19.76 6.97 -8.94
N THR A 359 -20.26 6.40 -10.04
CA THR A 359 -20.95 7.14 -11.11
C THR A 359 -22.45 7.30 -10.88
N LYS A 360 -23.05 6.54 -9.95
CA LYS A 360 -24.49 6.59 -9.68
C LYS A 360 -24.87 7.82 -8.87
N LYS A 361 -26.05 8.36 -9.15
CA LYS A 361 -26.69 9.37 -8.29
C LYS A 361 -27.39 8.70 -7.10
N PRO A 362 -27.66 9.44 -6.00
CA PRO A 362 -28.39 8.90 -4.85
C PRO A 362 -29.71 8.20 -5.21
N ASN A 363 -30.47 8.78 -6.14
CA ASN A 363 -31.76 8.27 -6.59
C ASN A 363 -31.68 7.12 -7.61
N GLU A 364 -30.48 6.73 -8.06
CA GLU A 364 -30.24 5.65 -9.02
C GLU A 364 -29.85 4.33 -8.33
N GLY A 365 -30.07 4.26 -7.02
CA GLY A 365 -29.76 3.08 -6.21
C GLY A 365 -28.28 2.89 -5.91
N ARG A 366 -27.53 4.00 -5.79
CA ARG A 366 -26.16 4.01 -5.29
C ARG A 366 -26.09 3.34 -3.90
N VAL A 367 -25.11 2.46 -3.72
CA VAL A 367 -24.82 1.79 -2.44
C VAL A 367 -23.83 2.57 -1.59
N LEU A 368 -22.80 3.14 -2.22
CA LEU A 368 -21.73 3.88 -1.52
C LEU A 368 -21.12 4.97 -2.40
N THR A 369 -20.52 5.98 -1.79
CA THR A 369 -19.80 7.05 -2.48
C THR A 369 -18.29 6.81 -2.55
N LYS A 370 -17.60 7.52 -3.45
CA LYS A 370 -16.14 7.48 -3.54
C LYS A 370 -15.48 7.93 -2.22
N ASN A 371 -16.03 8.94 -1.55
CA ASN A 371 -15.58 9.35 -0.22
C ASN A 371 -15.78 8.25 0.83
N GLN A 372 -16.86 7.48 0.80
CA GLN A 372 -17.06 6.38 1.75
C GLN A 372 -16.08 5.22 1.53
N PHE A 373 -15.71 4.93 0.28
CA PHE A 373 -14.77 3.83 -0.03
C PHE A 373 -13.32 4.19 0.23
N PHE A 374 -12.88 5.38 -0.16
CA PHE A 374 -11.47 5.78 -0.14
C PHE A 374 -11.13 6.62 1.09
N TYR A 375 -9.99 6.33 1.72
CA TYR A 375 -9.39 7.19 2.73
C TYR A 375 -8.67 8.38 2.09
N ASP A 376 -7.85 8.09 1.08
CA ASP A 376 -7.14 9.04 0.23
C ASP A 376 -7.24 8.61 -1.25
N MET A 377 -6.49 9.24 -2.15
CA MET A 377 -6.57 8.94 -3.59
C MET A 377 -6.14 7.51 -3.99
N PHE A 378 -5.41 6.81 -3.10
CA PHE A 378 -4.85 5.48 -3.33
C PHE A 378 -5.54 4.41 -2.47
N HIS A 379 -5.83 4.74 -1.22
CA HIS A 379 -6.07 3.76 -0.16
C HIS A 379 -7.55 3.68 0.24
N PRO A 380 -8.11 2.48 0.44
CA PRO A 380 -9.46 2.31 0.99
C PRO A 380 -9.57 2.81 2.44
N SER A 381 -10.74 3.27 2.86
CA SER A 381 -11.10 3.53 4.26
C SER A 381 -11.34 2.22 5.01
N ASN A 382 -11.65 2.28 6.32
CA ASN A 382 -12.12 1.11 7.08
C ASN A 382 -13.33 0.41 6.42
N LEU A 383 -14.25 1.20 5.85
CA LEU A 383 -15.39 0.66 5.10
C LEU A 383 -14.93 0.05 3.78
N GLY A 384 -14.01 0.70 3.06
CA GLY A 384 -13.42 0.14 1.84
C GLY A 384 -12.72 -1.20 2.08
N HIS A 385 -11.94 -1.30 3.15
CA HIS A 385 -11.32 -2.56 3.59
C HIS A 385 -12.34 -3.61 4.02
N THR A 386 -13.46 -3.22 4.64
CA THR A 386 -14.57 -4.13 4.94
C THR A 386 -15.18 -4.69 3.66
N ILE A 387 -15.45 -3.85 2.65
CA ILE A 387 -15.97 -4.28 1.34
C ILE A 387 -14.99 -5.25 0.66
N MET A 388 -13.68 -4.95 0.68
CA MET A 388 -12.67 -5.87 0.13
C MET A 388 -12.67 -7.23 0.84
N ALA A 389 -12.82 -7.24 2.17
CA ALA A 389 -12.91 -8.47 2.95
C ALA A 389 -14.19 -9.26 2.65
N ASP A 390 -15.32 -8.58 2.48
CA ASP A 390 -16.61 -9.18 2.10
C ASP A 390 -16.55 -9.81 0.70
N CYS A 391 -15.84 -9.19 -0.25
CA CYS A 391 -15.60 -9.77 -1.58
C CYS A 391 -14.81 -11.09 -1.50
N LEU A 392 -13.77 -11.15 -0.66
CA LEU A 392 -13.02 -12.40 -0.42
C LEU A 392 -13.88 -13.44 0.29
N GLN A 393 -14.68 -13.03 1.27
CA GLN A 393 -15.61 -13.92 1.97
C GLN A 393 -16.64 -14.51 1.00
N TYR A 394 -17.20 -13.68 0.11
CA TYR A 394 -18.10 -14.13 -0.94
C TYR A 394 -17.42 -15.19 -1.83
N LEU A 395 -16.19 -14.96 -2.28
CA LEU A 395 -15.43 -15.98 -3.03
C LEU A 395 -15.33 -17.29 -2.24
N PHE A 396 -14.92 -17.26 -0.98
CA PHE A 396 -14.75 -18.48 -0.16
C PHE A 396 -16.06 -19.25 0.01
N GLU A 397 -17.19 -18.57 0.18
CA GLU A 397 -18.51 -19.20 0.25
C GLU A 397 -18.93 -19.81 -1.09
N ARG A 398 -18.64 -19.14 -2.22
CA ARG A 398 -18.89 -19.71 -3.55
C ARG A 398 -18.04 -20.94 -3.81
N CYS A 399 -16.78 -20.97 -3.35
CA CYS A 399 -15.93 -22.16 -3.42
C CYS A 399 -16.48 -23.29 -2.56
N ASP A 400 -16.93 -23.02 -1.34
CA ASP A 400 -17.52 -24.02 -0.43
C ASP A 400 -18.79 -24.66 -1.00
N LEU A 401 -19.63 -23.87 -1.67
CA LEU A 401 -20.88 -24.32 -2.30
C LEU A 401 -20.68 -25.01 -3.66
N SER A 402 -19.50 -24.93 -4.25
CA SER A 402 -19.22 -25.55 -5.55
C SER A 402 -19.22 -27.07 -5.49
N GLU A 403 -19.81 -27.73 -6.50
CA GLU A 403 -19.91 -29.19 -6.53
C GLU A 403 -18.52 -29.87 -6.57
N HIS A 404 -18.41 -31.02 -5.90
CA HIS A 404 -17.17 -31.81 -5.81
C HIS A 404 -16.69 -32.40 -7.15
N ALA A 405 -17.56 -32.43 -8.17
CA ALA A 405 -17.27 -33.04 -9.47
C ALA A 405 -17.42 -31.96 -10.55
N ARG A 406 -16.30 -31.59 -11.17
CA ARG A 406 -16.35 -30.72 -12.34
C ARG A 406 -16.49 -31.54 -13.62
N LEU A 407 -17.30 -31.03 -14.54
CA LEU A 407 -17.48 -31.59 -15.89
C LEU A 407 -16.16 -31.67 -16.66
N ASP A 408 -15.27 -30.69 -16.49
CA ASP A 408 -13.96 -30.65 -17.15
C ASP A 408 -13.00 -31.77 -16.70
N ALA A 409 -12.98 -32.12 -15.41
CA ALA A 409 -12.23 -33.25 -14.86
C ALA A 409 -12.78 -34.59 -15.39
N PHE A 410 -14.11 -34.69 -15.55
CA PHE A 410 -14.74 -35.86 -16.15
C PHE A 410 -14.45 -35.96 -17.66
N GLU A 411 -14.54 -34.85 -18.40
CA GLU A 411 -14.28 -34.79 -19.85
C GLU A 411 -12.80 -35.03 -20.19
N SER A 412 -11.88 -34.49 -19.39
CA SER A 412 -10.43 -34.64 -19.57
C SER A 412 -9.87 -35.96 -19.01
N GLY A 413 -10.58 -36.59 -18.06
CA GLY A 413 -10.10 -37.76 -17.32
C GLY A 413 -8.98 -37.45 -16.32
N LEU A 414 -8.73 -36.17 -16.01
CA LEU A 414 -7.68 -35.73 -15.09
C LEU A 414 -8.28 -35.31 -13.74
N THR A 415 -7.47 -35.39 -12.69
CA THR A 415 -7.80 -34.73 -11.41
C THR A 415 -7.58 -33.22 -11.54
N GLU A 416 -8.20 -32.43 -10.66
CA GLU A 416 -8.01 -30.96 -10.62
C GLU A 416 -6.53 -30.57 -10.48
N GLU A 417 -5.74 -31.33 -9.72
CA GLU A 417 -4.27 -31.17 -9.62
C GLU A 417 -3.55 -31.57 -10.92
N GLY A 418 -4.04 -32.62 -11.61
CA GLY A 418 -3.52 -33.03 -12.91
C GLY A 418 -3.73 -31.98 -14.00
N MET A 419 -4.88 -31.29 -13.98
CA MET A 419 -5.17 -30.17 -14.88
C MET A 419 -4.23 -29.00 -14.62
N LEU A 420 -4.07 -28.60 -13.35
CA LEU A 420 -3.14 -27.53 -12.97
C LEU A 420 -1.69 -27.88 -13.35
N ALA A 421 -1.26 -29.14 -13.14
CA ALA A 421 0.06 -29.59 -13.55
C ALA A 421 0.28 -29.44 -15.05
N GLN A 422 -0.73 -29.74 -15.89
CA GLN A 422 -0.64 -29.52 -17.34
C GLN A 422 -0.57 -28.03 -17.69
N GLN A 423 -1.39 -27.18 -17.05
CA GLN A 423 -1.36 -25.73 -17.24
C GLN A 423 0.01 -25.15 -16.88
N LEU A 424 0.64 -25.63 -15.81
CA LEU A 424 1.99 -25.22 -15.41
C LEU A 424 3.08 -25.62 -16.42
N GLN A 425 2.84 -26.59 -17.30
CA GLN A 425 3.73 -26.95 -18.42
C GLN A 425 3.48 -26.13 -19.69
N MET A 426 2.35 -25.44 -19.79
CA MET A 426 2.07 -24.56 -20.91
C MET A 426 3.00 -23.35 -20.92
N LYS A 427 3.04 -22.64 -22.06
CA LYS A 427 3.69 -21.33 -22.13
C LYS A 427 3.04 -20.39 -21.10
N PRO A 428 3.82 -19.64 -20.30
CA PRO A 428 3.27 -18.65 -19.37
C PRO A 428 2.43 -17.61 -20.12
N ALA A 429 1.48 -16.99 -19.43
CA ALA A 429 0.57 -15.99 -19.99
C ALA A 429 1.31 -14.69 -20.34
N ILE A 430 2.27 -14.31 -19.51
CA ILE A 430 3.14 -13.14 -19.58
C ILE A 430 4.60 -13.60 -19.55
N GLY A 431 5.05 -14.24 -18.46
CA GLY A 431 6.44 -14.62 -18.24
C GLY A 431 6.65 -15.55 -17.04
N LYS A 432 7.82 -16.19 -16.95
CA LYS A 432 8.20 -17.01 -15.79
C LYS A 432 9.69 -16.98 -15.48
N SER A 433 10.38 -15.90 -15.88
CA SER A 433 11.84 -15.79 -15.82
C SER A 433 12.36 -15.93 -14.39
N PHE A 434 11.55 -15.52 -13.40
CA PHE A 434 11.91 -15.45 -11.99
C PHE A 434 11.18 -16.47 -11.11
N GLU A 435 10.55 -17.50 -11.70
CA GLU A 435 9.78 -18.54 -10.96
C GLU A 435 10.60 -19.22 -9.85
N HIS A 436 11.91 -19.30 -10.02
CA HIS A 436 12.85 -19.93 -9.09
C HIS A 436 13.77 -18.93 -8.38
N VAL A 437 13.41 -17.64 -8.38
CA VAL A 437 14.21 -16.59 -7.75
C VAL A 437 14.42 -16.86 -6.26
N ARG A 438 15.62 -16.55 -5.79
CA ARG A 438 16.05 -16.66 -4.40
C ARG A 438 16.68 -15.36 -3.94
N LEU A 439 16.45 -15.02 -2.68
CA LEU A 439 17.10 -13.90 -2.02
C LEU A 439 18.57 -14.23 -1.72
N LEU A 440 19.44 -13.24 -1.89
CA LEU A 440 20.83 -13.22 -1.49
C LEU A 440 21.09 -11.94 -0.68
N ASP A 441 21.46 -12.08 0.60
CA ASP A 441 21.83 -10.97 1.48
C ASP A 441 22.91 -11.42 2.50
N LYS A 442 23.20 -10.65 3.56
CA LYS A 442 24.19 -11.06 4.58
C LYS A 442 23.77 -12.32 5.37
N LYS A 443 22.49 -12.70 5.35
CA LYS A 443 21.93 -13.88 6.04
C LYS A 443 21.73 -15.04 5.07
N ASP A 444 21.06 -14.80 3.95
CA ASP A 444 20.73 -15.79 2.93
C ASP A 444 21.86 -15.84 1.90
N VAL A 445 22.81 -16.76 2.08
CA VAL A 445 24.02 -16.85 1.26
C VAL A 445 23.92 -17.93 0.16
N TYR A 446 24.59 -17.68 -0.97
CA TYR A 446 24.72 -18.64 -2.06
C TYR A 446 26.17 -19.07 -2.25
N ALA A 447 26.45 -20.38 -2.20
CA ALA A 447 27.80 -20.91 -2.37
C ALA A 447 28.44 -20.60 -3.74
N GLY A 448 27.62 -20.38 -4.77
CA GLY A 448 28.07 -19.95 -6.09
C GLY A 448 28.26 -18.43 -6.23
N ALA A 449 28.10 -17.67 -5.14
CA ALA A 449 28.39 -16.24 -5.08
C ALA A 449 29.63 -15.97 -4.22
N GLN A 450 30.56 -15.17 -4.74
CA GLN A 450 31.72 -14.65 -4.03
C GLN A 450 31.59 -13.12 -3.96
N ILE A 451 31.50 -12.60 -2.74
CA ILE A 451 31.29 -11.17 -2.49
C ILE A 451 32.57 -10.56 -1.91
N ASP A 452 33.04 -9.49 -2.53
CA ASP A 452 33.99 -8.53 -1.96
C ASP A 452 33.23 -7.22 -1.72
N ALA A 453 32.97 -6.93 -0.44
CA ALA A 453 32.17 -5.77 -0.06
C ALA A 453 32.91 -4.43 -0.26
N GLY A 454 34.23 -4.44 -0.45
CA GLY A 454 35.03 -3.22 -0.49
C GLY A 454 34.65 -2.22 0.61
N GLY A 455 34.24 -1.01 0.24
CA GLY A 455 33.83 0.05 1.16
C GLY A 455 32.42 -0.13 1.75
N PHE A 456 31.64 -1.11 1.30
CA PHE A 456 30.28 -1.38 1.77
C PHE A 456 30.25 -2.25 3.03
N CYS A 457 31.01 -1.86 4.05
CA CYS A 457 31.20 -2.62 5.28
C CYS A 457 30.19 -2.28 6.38
N ALA A 458 29.49 -1.15 6.27
CA ALA A 458 28.49 -0.74 7.24
C ALA A 458 27.16 -1.54 7.07
N THR A 459 26.26 -1.32 8.02
CA THR A 459 24.87 -1.79 7.98
C THR A 459 23.97 -0.59 8.20
N ASP A 460 22.99 -0.45 7.33
CA ASP A 460 21.95 0.56 7.41
C ASP A 460 20.81 0.07 8.30
N ASP A 461 20.43 0.87 9.30
CA ASP A 461 19.30 0.64 10.18
C ASP A 461 18.10 1.54 9.87
N GLN A 462 18.28 2.54 9.01
CA GLN A 462 17.22 3.41 8.51
C GLN A 462 16.61 2.78 7.26
N LEU A 463 15.74 1.80 7.48
CA LEU A 463 15.11 0.98 6.46
C LEU A 463 13.61 1.23 6.36
N GLN A 464 13.06 1.01 5.16
CA GLN A 464 11.61 0.92 5.00
C GLN A 464 11.09 -0.14 5.96
N SER A 465 10.12 0.21 6.80
CA SER A 465 9.62 -0.67 7.85
C SER A 465 8.11 -0.69 7.83
N VAL A 466 7.51 -1.87 8.04
CA VAL A 466 6.06 -2.08 7.83
C VAL A 466 5.41 -2.89 8.93
N GLU A 467 4.12 -2.63 9.17
CA GLU A 467 3.28 -3.43 10.05
C GLU A 467 2.98 -4.79 9.40
N MET A 468 3.52 -5.87 9.98
CA MET A 468 3.22 -7.24 9.57
C MET A 468 2.23 -7.90 10.53
N ASP A 469 1.41 -8.81 10.00
CA ASP A 469 0.38 -9.54 10.76
C ASP A 469 -0.60 -8.61 11.48
N ASP A 470 -0.97 -8.92 12.71
CA ASP A 470 -1.85 -8.11 13.55
C ASP A 470 -1.06 -7.16 14.48
N ARG A 471 0.21 -6.89 14.17
CA ARG A 471 1.11 -6.05 14.99
C ARG A 471 1.18 -4.61 14.50
N LEU A 472 1.35 -3.68 15.43
CA LEU A 472 1.62 -2.26 15.14
C LEU A 472 3.12 -1.96 15.08
N GLU A 473 3.95 -2.84 15.66
CA GLU A 473 5.39 -2.70 15.58
C GLU A 473 5.87 -2.88 14.14
N LEU A 474 6.67 -1.91 13.70
CA LEU A 474 7.26 -1.92 12.37
C LEU A 474 8.34 -3.01 12.27
N THR A 475 8.29 -3.78 11.18
CA THR A 475 9.30 -4.76 10.81
C THR A 475 10.17 -4.16 9.71
N PRO A 476 11.50 -4.02 9.92
CA PRO A 476 12.39 -3.47 8.91
C PRO A 476 12.58 -4.43 7.74
N GLU A 477 12.47 -3.90 6.53
CA GLU A 477 12.64 -4.63 5.29
C GLU A 477 14.13 -4.72 4.93
N PHE A 478 14.62 -5.93 4.65
CA PHE A 478 16.02 -6.21 4.26
C PHE A 478 17.09 -5.69 5.28
N PRO A 479 17.04 -6.12 6.55
CA PRO A 479 18.00 -5.69 7.58
C PRO A 479 19.42 -6.25 7.40
N TYR A 480 19.60 -7.25 6.55
CA TYR A 480 20.88 -7.92 6.30
C TYR A 480 21.62 -7.30 5.10
N ASN A 481 21.69 -5.97 5.08
CA ASN A 481 22.17 -5.16 3.94
C ASN A 481 23.68 -4.83 4.01
N TRP A 482 24.23 -4.30 2.92
CA TRP A 482 25.56 -3.69 2.84
C TRP A 482 25.46 -2.19 2.56
N MET A 483 26.05 -1.38 3.43
CA MET A 483 26.02 0.08 3.30
C MET A 483 27.43 0.63 3.09
N TYR A 484 27.55 1.53 2.12
CA TYR A 484 28.66 2.46 2.00
C TYR A 484 28.30 3.73 2.78
N ASP A 485 29.11 4.07 3.79
CA ASP A 485 28.84 5.16 4.75
C ASP A 485 29.70 6.41 4.50
N ALA A 486 30.27 6.54 3.30
CA ALA A 486 31.19 7.61 2.88
C ALA A 486 32.53 7.67 3.64
N THR A 487 32.89 6.65 4.44
CA THR A 487 34.18 6.65 5.17
C THR A 487 35.36 6.10 4.36
N MET A 488 35.10 5.27 3.34
CA MET A 488 36.12 4.60 2.52
C MET A 488 36.10 5.07 1.06
N THR A 489 36.28 6.36 0.82
CA THR A 489 36.16 7.00 -0.50
C THR A 489 37.09 6.44 -1.57
N GLU A 490 38.26 5.92 -1.20
CA GLU A 490 39.21 5.27 -2.13
C GLU A 490 38.78 3.86 -2.54
N ASN A 491 37.82 3.25 -1.82
CA ASN A 491 37.33 1.89 -2.04
C ASN A 491 35.80 1.81 -2.11
N ALA A 492 35.15 2.77 -2.78
CA ALA A 492 33.69 2.85 -2.89
C ALA A 492 33.07 1.82 -3.88
N VAL A 493 33.53 0.57 -3.80
CA VAL A 493 33.14 -0.55 -4.66
C VAL A 493 32.57 -1.71 -3.85
N PHE A 494 31.54 -2.35 -4.39
CA PHE A 494 31.09 -3.69 -4.05
C PHE A 494 31.22 -4.58 -5.29
N THR A 495 31.77 -5.78 -5.15
CA THR A 495 31.89 -6.74 -6.26
C THR A 495 31.29 -8.08 -5.87
N ILE A 496 30.45 -8.63 -6.74
CA ILE A 496 29.95 -10.00 -6.63
C ILE A 496 30.30 -10.78 -7.90
N ARG A 497 30.92 -11.94 -7.72
CA ARG A 497 31.08 -12.96 -8.77
C ARG A 497 30.06 -14.05 -8.52
N ILE A 498 29.16 -14.31 -9.47
CA ILE A 498 28.03 -15.21 -9.28
C ILE A 498 27.74 -16.04 -10.52
N HIS A 499 27.40 -17.31 -10.32
CA HIS A 499 26.86 -18.19 -11.36
C HIS A 499 25.33 -18.17 -11.34
N CYS A 500 24.71 -17.49 -12.32
CA CYS A 500 23.25 -17.36 -12.45
C CYS A 500 22.88 -16.87 -13.85
N LYS A 501 21.62 -17.03 -14.25
CA LYS A 501 21.08 -16.49 -15.50
C LYS A 501 20.35 -15.15 -15.34
N ALA A 502 19.89 -14.85 -14.12
CA ALA A 502 19.24 -13.58 -13.83
C ALA A 502 19.68 -13.07 -12.47
N LEU A 503 19.89 -11.75 -12.38
CA LEU A 503 20.24 -11.04 -11.16
C LEU A 503 19.41 -9.77 -11.05
N VAL A 504 18.82 -9.55 -9.88
CA VAL A 504 18.05 -8.37 -9.50
C VAL A 504 18.78 -7.70 -8.35
N LEU A 505 19.08 -6.41 -8.45
CA LEU A 505 19.64 -5.61 -7.36
C LEU A 505 18.50 -5.06 -6.51
N ILE A 506 18.60 -5.21 -5.19
CA ILE A 506 17.72 -4.53 -4.24
C ILE A 506 18.54 -3.43 -3.57
N PHE A 507 18.13 -2.17 -3.70
CA PHE A 507 18.82 -1.03 -3.08
C PHE A 507 17.83 -0.05 -2.46
N LYS A 508 18.33 0.78 -1.53
CA LYS A 508 17.53 1.74 -0.79
C LYS A 508 17.34 3.03 -1.58
N ASP A 509 16.08 3.44 -1.75
CA ASP A 509 15.68 4.80 -2.11
C ASP A 509 15.56 5.66 -0.84
N SER A 510 15.80 6.97 -0.98
CA SER A 510 15.74 7.91 0.13
C SER A 510 15.48 9.33 -0.37
N GLY A 511 14.72 10.11 0.41
CA GLY A 511 14.58 11.54 0.18
C GLY A 511 15.72 12.37 0.78
N GLU A 512 16.68 11.74 1.45
CA GLU A 512 17.81 12.41 2.09
C GLU A 512 18.82 12.93 1.05
N VAL A 513 19.45 14.06 1.36
CA VAL A 513 20.44 14.69 0.47
C VAL A 513 21.83 14.07 0.57
N ASP A 514 22.07 13.27 1.60
CA ASP A 514 23.36 12.63 1.89
C ASP A 514 23.48 11.21 1.32
N VAL A 515 22.55 10.80 0.45
CA VAL A 515 22.61 9.56 -0.33
C VAL A 515 23.01 9.85 -1.79
N GLY A 516 23.78 8.95 -2.41
CA GLY A 516 24.37 9.15 -3.73
C GLY A 516 24.13 7.97 -4.65
N LYS A 517 24.23 8.18 -5.97
CA LYS A 517 23.94 7.11 -6.94
C LYS A 517 25.12 6.14 -7.06
N ALA A 518 24.81 4.91 -7.47
CA ALA A 518 25.81 3.91 -7.78
C ALA A 518 25.69 3.40 -9.22
N TYR A 519 26.83 3.09 -9.80
CA TYR A 519 26.99 2.53 -11.13
C TYR A 519 27.09 1.02 -11.07
N VAL A 520 26.30 0.33 -11.88
CA VAL A 520 26.26 -1.14 -11.93
C VAL A 520 26.83 -1.61 -13.27
N ASP A 521 28.02 -2.21 -13.21
CA ASP A 521 28.71 -2.82 -14.34
C ASP A 521 28.61 -4.35 -14.26
N VAL A 522 28.37 -5.00 -15.40
CA VAL A 522 28.37 -6.47 -15.54
C VAL A 522 29.43 -6.84 -16.56
N ASP A 523 30.38 -7.68 -16.16
CA ASP A 523 31.49 -8.15 -16.99
C ASP A 523 32.30 -7.02 -17.65
N GLY A 524 32.40 -5.88 -16.94
CA GLY A 524 33.13 -4.69 -17.36
C GLY A 524 32.30 -3.70 -18.19
N GLU A 525 31.03 -3.98 -18.46
CA GLU A 525 30.12 -3.09 -19.21
C GLU A 525 29.04 -2.49 -18.31
N ARG A 526 28.82 -1.17 -18.44
CA ARG A 526 27.77 -0.45 -17.70
C ARG A 526 26.38 -0.94 -18.11
N ARG A 527 25.62 -1.44 -17.14
CA ARG A 527 24.22 -1.86 -17.34
C ARG A 527 23.22 -0.80 -16.89
N MET A 528 23.43 -0.21 -15.72
CA MET A 528 22.49 0.76 -15.16
C MET A 528 23.17 1.72 -14.17
N THR A 529 22.42 2.73 -13.77
CA THR A 529 22.71 3.58 -12.61
C THR A 529 21.60 3.36 -11.60
N ALA A 530 21.95 2.90 -10.40
CA ALA A 530 21.05 2.78 -9.27
C ALA A 530 20.98 4.14 -8.57
N ASP A 531 19.92 4.88 -8.86
CA ASP A 531 19.67 6.22 -8.34
C ASP A 531 18.72 6.12 -7.12
N PRO A 532 19.16 6.49 -5.90
CA PRO A 532 18.34 6.40 -4.70
C PRO A 532 17.32 7.54 -4.57
N HIS A 533 17.10 8.38 -5.59
CA HIS A 533 16.15 9.50 -5.56
C HIS A 533 14.96 9.34 -6.52
N ILE A 534 14.72 8.13 -7.05
CA ILE A 534 13.63 7.89 -8.02
C ILE A 534 12.26 8.02 -7.34
N ASN A 535 12.07 7.37 -6.19
CA ASN A 535 10.84 7.52 -5.39
C ASN A 535 10.96 8.69 -4.43
N ASN A 536 12.18 9.00 -3.98
CA ASN A 536 12.53 10.12 -3.12
C ASN A 536 11.91 10.04 -1.71
N TRP A 537 11.78 8.82 -1.20
CA TRP A 537 11.44 8.52 0.20
C TRP A 537 12.01 7.15 0.57
N GLN A 538 12.03 6.79 1.85
CA GLN A 538 12.62 5.56 2.34
C GLN A 538 11.90 4.30 1.80
N HIS A 539 12.40 3.75 0.69
CA HIS A 539 11.73 2.71 -0.09
C HIS A 539 12.71 1.64 -0.61
N CYS A 540 12.25 0.40 -0.76
CA CYS A 540 13.02 -0.69 -1.34
C CYS A 540 12.84 -0.75 -2.86
N ASN A 541 13.90 -0.47 -3.63
CA ASN A 541 13.89 -0.60 -5.08
C ASN A 541 14.46 -1.94 -5.50
N ALA A 542 13.73 -2.67 -6.35
CA ALA A 542 14.24 -3.82 -7.08
C ALA A 542 14.47 -3.40 -8.54
N MET A 543 15.64 -3.74 -9.10
CA MET A 543 15.97 -3.49 -10.50
C MET A 543 16.69 -4.67 -11.14
N ILE A 544 16.27 -5.07 -12.33
CA ILE A 544 16.86 -6.21 -13.05
C ILE A 544 18.22 -5.82 -13.63
N VAL A 545 19.30 -6.37 -13.08
CA VAL A 545 20.66 -6.16 -13.57
C VAL A 545 20.88 -6.87 -14.91
N PHE A 546 20.43 -8.12 -15.00
CA PHE A 546 20.35 -8.90 -16.23
C PHE A 546 19.35 -10.05 -16.09
N ASN A 547 18.84 -10.51 -17.23
CA ASN A 547 17.97 -11.67 -17.36
C ASN A 547 18.28 -12.38 -18.69
N GLU A 548 18.99 -13.49 -18.61
CA GLU A 548 19.53 -14.26 -19.74
C GLU A 548 18.86 -15.64 -19.83
N ASP A 549 19.03 -16.30 -20.99
CA ASP A 549 18.41 -17.61 -21.26
C ASP A 549 19.09 -18.76 -20.48
N GLU A 550 20.40 -18.67 -20.28
CA GLU A 550 21.23 -19.71 -19.67
C GLU A 550 22.09 -19.13 -18.53
N SER A 551 22.45 -19.96 -17.55
CA SER A 551 23.31 -19.52 -16.45
C SER A 551 24.77 -19.46 -16.86
N ALA A 552 25.42 -18.35 -16.52
CA ALA A 552 26.84 -18.14 -16.73
C ALA A 552 27.50 -17.52 -15.49
N ASP A 553 28.82 -17.51 -15.47
CA ASP A 553 29.59 -16.79 -14.45
C ASP A 553 29.66 -15.31 -14.84
N HIS A 554 29.13 -14.44 -13.97
CA HIS A 554 29.18 -13.00 -14.14
C HIS A 554 29.99 -12.34 -13.03
N THR A 555 30.70 -11.26 -13.36
CA THR A 555 31.25 -10.32 -12.38
C THR A 555 30.44 -9.04 -12.41
N VAL A 556 29.69 -8.78 -11.33
CA VAL A 556 28.93 -7.55 -11.15
C VAL A 556 29.68 -6.64 -10.19
N ARG A 557 29.90 -5.40 -10.63
CA ARG A 557 30.60 -4.37 -9.87
C ARG A 557 29.65 -3.19 -9.67
N ILE A 558 29.46 -2.82 -8.40
CA ILE A 558 28.66 -1.66 -7.99
C ILE A 558 29.62 -0.59 -7.44
N GLU A 559 29.70 0.56 -8.08
CA GLU A 559 30.56 1.68 -7.65
C GLU A 559 29.73 2.90 -7.28
N VAL A 560 29.96 3.51 -6.12
CA VAL A 560 29.41 4.85 -5.88
C VAL A 560 30.03 5.83 -6.87
N ALA A 561 29.18 6.66 -7.51
CA ALA A 561 29.63 7.62 -8.50
C ALA A 561 30.71 8.54 -7.93
N GLU A 562 31.71 8.91 -8.72
CA GLU A 562 32.89 9.65 -8.24
C GLU A 562 32.50 10.97 -7.57
N GLU A 563 31.50 11.65 -8.13
CA GLU A 563 30.93 12.88 -7.59
C GLU A 563 30.12 12.73 -6.30
N ASP A 564 29.75 11.49 -5.94
CA ASP A 564 28.89 11.15 -4.80
C ASP A 564 29.63 10.32 -3.74
N ARG A 565 30.97 10.18 -3.83
CA ARG A 565 31.75 9.37 -2.88
C ARG A 565 31.69 9.88 -1.44
N ASP A 566 31.32 11.13 -1.23
CA ASP A 566 31.05 11.72 0.08
C ASP A 566 29.63 11.43 0.60
N LYS A 567 28.82 10.67 -0.14
CA LYS A 567 27.44 10.29 0.18
C LYS A 567 27.29 8.79 0.40
N LYS A 568 26.19 8.40 1.04
CA LYS A 568 25.85 7.02 1.40
C LYS A 568 25.18 6.29 0.24
N PHE A 569 25.33 4.97 0.19
CA PHE A 569 24.52 4.09 -0.68
C PHE A 569 24.33 2.73 -0.02
N THR A 570 23.14 2.16 -0.13
CA THR A 570 22.79 0.91 0.55
C THR A 570 22.28 -0.12 -0.43
N ILE A 571 23.00 -1.24 -0.50
CA ILE A 571 22.59 -2.47 -1.18
C ILE A 571 21.82 -3.31 -0.15
N LEU A 572 20.51 -3.42 -0.35
CA LEU A 572 19.62 -4.19 0.54
C LEU A 572 19.75 -5.70 0.33
N GLY A 573 20.09 -6.12 -0.89
CA GLY A 573 20.26 -7.53 -1.23
C GLY A 573 20.22 -7.75 -2.73
N PHE A 574 20.12 -9.01 -3.14
CA PHE A 574 19.96 -9.40 -4.53
C PHE A 574 18.91 -10.51 -4.67
N GLY A 575 18.23 -10.54 -5.81
CA GLY A 575 17.50 -11.71 -6.29
C GLY A 575 18.32 -12.44 -7.34
N TYR A 576 18.40 -13.77 -7.29
CA TYR A 576 19.10 -14.52 -8.34
C TYR A 576 18.32 -15.76 -8.80
N VAL A 577 18.49 -16.13 -10.07
CA VAL A 577 17.91 -17.34 -10.69
C VAL A 577 19.00 -18.17 -11.34
N LEU A 578 18.99 -19.48 -11.11
CA LEU A 578 19.94 -20.45 -11.68
C LEU A 578 19.50 -21.06 -13.01
#